data_AF-A0A6I8W271-F1
#
_entry.id   AF-A0A6I8W271-F1
#
_cell.length_a   1.000
_cell.length_b   1.000
_cell.length_c   1.000
_cell.angle_alpha   90.00
_cell.angle_beta   90.00
_cell.angle_gamma   90.00
#
_symmetry.space_group_name_H-M   'P 1'
#
loop_
_entity.id
_entity.type
_entity.pdbx_description
1 polymer ?
#
loop_
_entity_poly.entity_id
_entity_poly.type
_entity_poly.pdbx_seq_one_letter_code
_entity_poly.pdbx_strand_id
1 'polypeptide(L)'
;MLLQSLMPIGLLFAALSVCPAARADSPAHNIRNTGNCQYASATHLELICTGFVGYDTFVRWRDFRAPEGTPFGIWSDGNVFMVSFYQSDMFRYRRIKLSTLGVFLATDKNQKTVALIFPYGTVHCFKYGLRYLSDLQSSCKGSKYDPNEITAHPVLHYAHDSFKRQALLSKGRARPTGLMIGLLVILLLSDNL
;
A
#
# COMPACT_ATOMS: atom_id res chain seq x y z
N MET A 1 72.89 9.56 -9.74
CA MET A 1 73.00 9.36 -8.26
C MET A 1 71.67 9.83 -7.68
N LEU A 2 70.68 8.94 -7.53
CA LEU A 2 70.39 8.20 -6.28
C LEU A 2 70.37 9.13 -5.05
N LEU A 3 69.17 9.57 -4.60
CA LEU A 3 68.57 9.13 -3.34
C LEU A 3 67.28 9.94 -2.99
N GLN A 4 66.19 9.19 -2.77
CA GLN A 4 65.27 9.25 -1.62
C GLN A 4 64.53 10.55 -1.26
N SER A 5 63.21 10.54 -1.46
CA SER A 5 62.23 10.77 -0.38
C SER A 5 60.93 10.05 -0.78
N LEU A 6 60.68 8.84 -0.27
CA LEU A 6 59.89 8.55 0.93
C LEU A 6 58.51 9.21 0.94
N MET A 7 57.51 8.39 0.58
CA MET A 7 56.10 8.59 0.92
C MET A 7 55.92 8.73 2.44
N PRO A 8 54.72 9.15 2.89
CA PRO A 8 53.81 8.08 3.28
C PRO A 8 52.39 8.26 2.72
N ILE A 9 51.93 7.14 2.17
CA ILE A 9 50.55 6.70 2.09
C ILE A 9 49.92 6.93 3.47
N GLY A 10 49.14 8.01 3.57
CA GLY A 10 48.30 8.29 4.72
C GLY A 10 47.09 7.37 4.69
N LEU A 11 47.22 6.24 5.41
CA LEU A 11 46.10 5.47 5.91
C LEU A 11 45.06 6.41 6.53
N LEU A 12 43.93 6.60 5.85
CA LEU A 12 42.67 7.05 6.43
C LEU A 12 41.74 5.83 6.51
N PHE A 13 42.24 4.78 7.18
CA PHE A 13 41.40 3.73 7.75
C PHE A 13 41.26 4.00 9.24
N ALA A 14 40.03 3.85 9.70
CA ALA A 14 39.64 3.62 11.09
C ALA A 14 39.76 4.80 12.05
N ALA A 15 38.73 5.65 12.08
CA ALA A 15 38.16 6.10 13.34
C ALA A 15 36.70 6.52 13.17
N LEU A 16 35.80 5.67 13.68
CA LEU A 16 34.53 6.05 14.33
C LEU A 16 33.42 6.59 13.39
N SER A 17 32.19 6.10 13.40
CA SER A 17 31.50 5.26 14.35
C SER A 17 30.71 4.19 13.60
N VAL A 18 30.83 2.97 14.12
CA VAL A 18 29.78 1.97 14.16
C VAL A 18 28.42 2.66 14.07
N CYS A 19 27.78 2.66 12.89
CA CYS A 19 26.34 2.80 12.86
C CYS A 19 25.85 1.60 13.67
N PRO A 20 25.24 1.79 14.86
CA PRO A 20 24.54 0.69 15.46
C PRO A 20 23.59 0.20 14.37
N ALA A 21 23.66 -1.10 14.07
CA ALA A 21 22.63 -1.74 13.26
C ALA A 21 21.33 -1.19 13.79
N ALA A 22 20.67 -0.34 12.98
CA ALA A 22 19.41 0.23 13.36
C ALA A 22 18.59 -0.98 13.76
N ARG A 23 18.29 -1.08 15.07
CA ARG A 23 17.26 -1.97 15.54
C ARG A 23 16.14 -1.71 14.54
N ALA A 24 15.74 -2.75 13.83
CA ALA A 24 14.52 -2.69 13.06
C ALA A 24 13.44 -2.39 14.10
N ASP A 25 13.24 -1.10 14.36
CA ASP A 25 12.12 -0.61 15.13
C ASP A 25 10.94 -1.26 14.46
N SER A 26 10.20 -2.00 15.28
CA SER A 26 8.99 -2.67 14.85
C SER A 26 8.20 -1.68 14.00
N PRO A 27 7.73 -2.07 12.80
CA PRO A 27 7.14 -1.13 11.86
C PRO A 27 6.16 -0.24 12.59
N ALA A 28 6.36 1.08 12.45
CA ALA A 28 5.64 2.08 13.22
C ALA A 28 4.16 1.70 13.29
N HIS A 29 3.60 1.69 14.51
CA HIS A 29 2.18 1.50 14.72
C HIS A 29 1.42 2.36 13.70
N ASN A 30 0.39 1.79 13.09
CA ASN A 30 -0.42 2.40 12.06
C ASN A 30 -1.17 3.65 12.63
N ILE A 31 -0.46 4.75 12.88
CA ILE A 31 -0.91 5.98 13.58
C ILE A 31 -1.96 6.77 12.76
N ARG A 32 -2.39 6.26 11.60
CA ARG A 32 -3.46 6.84 10.77
C ARG A 32 -4.53 5.85 10.35
N ASN A 33 -4.70 4.72 11.04
CA ASN A 33 -5.98 4.03 10.98
C ASN A 33 -7.01 4.91 11.70
N THR A 34 -7.96 5.51 10.99
CA THR A 34 -8.93 6.43 11.61
C THR A 34 -9.90 5.72 12.57
N GLY A 35 -9.79 4.39 12.71
CA GLY A 35 -10.57 3.60 13.64
C GLY A 35 -9.78 2.49 14.32
N ASN A 36 -10.28 2.06 15.47
CA ASN A 36 -9.79 0.87 16.17
C ASN A 36 -10.33 -0.39 15.49
N CYS A 37 -9.49 -1.13 14.76
CA CYS A 37 -9.86 -2.41 14.12
C CYS A 37 -9.66 -3.64 15.02
N GLN A 38 -9.47 -3.48 16.33
CA GLN A 38 -9.24 -4.62 17.24
C GLN A 38 -10.36 -5.67 17.19
N TYR A 39 -11.60 -5.27 16.89
CA TYR A 39 -12.72 -6.20 16.71
C TYR A 39 -12.51 -7.17 15.54
N ALA A 40 -11.69 -6.79 14.56
CA ALA A 40 -11.32 -7.64 13.42
C ALA A 40 -10.00 -8.37 13.65
N SER A 41 -9.36 -8.22 14.82
CA SER A 41 -8.10 -8.90 15.08
C SER A 41 -8.29 -10.42 15.13
N ALA A 42 -7.34 -11.13 14.53
CA ALA A 42 -7.33 -12.59 14.42
C ALA A 42 -8.48 -13.23 13.62
N THR A 43 -9.35 -12.45 12.96
CA THR A 43 -10.40 -13.00 12.11
C THR A 43 -9.87 -13.39 10.73
N HIS A 44 -10.43 -14.46 10.18
CA HIS A 44 -10.14 -14.95 8.84
C HIS A 44 -11.27 -14.51 7.92
N LEU A 45 -10.99 -13.55 7.04
CA LEU A 45 -11.99 -13.01 6.12
C LEU A 45 -11.88 -13.74 4.78
N GLU A 46 -13.02 -14.18 4.26
CA GLU A 46 -13.11 -14.81 2.95
C GLU A 46 -13.71 -13.85 1.93
N LEU A 47 -13.16 -13.84 0.71
CA LEU A 47 -13.70 -13.08 -0.41
C LEU A 47 -15.10 -13.61 -0.74
N ILE A 48 -16.10 -12.74 -0.61
CA ILE A 48 -17.50 -13.03 -0.94
C ILE A 48 -17.80 -12.70 -2.40
N CYS A 49 -17.42 -11.49 -2.83
CA CYS A 49 -17.75 -11.01 -4.17
C CYS A 49 -16.80 -9.89 -4.60
N THR A 50 -16.79 -9.63 -5.90
CA THR A 50 -16.15 -8.48 -6.53
C THR A 50 -17.14 -7.80 -7.46
N GLY A 51 -17.04 -6.48 -7.60
CA GLY A 51 -17.93 -5.71 -8.45
C GLY A 51 -17.38 -4.35 -8.81
N PHE A 52 -18.24 -3.51 -9.35
CA PHE A 52 -17.96 -2.11 -9.67
C PHE A 52 -19.02 -1.23 -9.00
N VAL A 53 -18.62 -0.07 -8.49
CA VAL A 53 -19.57 0.89 -7.92
C VAL A 53 -20.54 1.34 -9.03
N GLY A 54 -21.82 0.99 -8.90
CA GLY A 54 -22.85 1.40 -9.85
C GLY A 54 -23.25 2.87 -9.66
N TYR A 55 -23.84 3.45 -10.70
CA TYR A 55 -24.37 4.82 -10.69
C TYR A 55 -25.28 5.08 -9.48
N ASP A 56 -26.26 4.21 -9.24
CA ASP A 56 -27.23 4.36 -8.15
C ASP A 56 -26.57 4.36 -6.76
N THR A 57 -25.59 3.48 -6.55
CA THR A 57 -24.80 3.42 -5.32
C THR A 57 -24.00 4.71 -5.14
N PHE A 58 -23.34 5.20 -6.19
CA PHE A 58 -22.58 6.44 -6.14
C PHE A 58 -23.46 7.65 -5.80
N VAL A 59 -24.60 7.82 -6.49
CA VAL A 59 -25.52 8.94 -6.23
C VAL A 59 -26.09 8.90 -4.81
N ARG A 60 -26.38 7.70 -4.29
CA ARG A 60 -26.95 7.50 -2.96
C ARG A 60 -25.99 7.85 -1.84
N TRP A 61 -24.75 7.37 -1.92
CA TRP A 61 -23.77 7.52 -0.84
C TRP A 61 -22.82 8.69 -1.02
N ARG A 62 -22.70 9.21 -2.25
CA ARG A 62 -21.82 10.33 -2.62
C ARG A 62 -20.38 10.11 -2.15
N ASP A 63 -19.91 8.87 -2.19
CA ASP A 63 -18.52 8.56 -1.84
C ASP A 63 -17.58 8.96 -2.98
N PHE A 64 -17.12 10.20 -2.96
CA PHE A 64 -16.18 10.73 -3.93
C PHE A 64 -14.81 10.02 -3.90
N ARG A 65 -14.51 9.24 -2.85
CA ARG A 65 -13.28 8.42 -2.79
C ARG A 65 -13.40 7.11 -3.54
N ALA A 66 -14.61 6.71 -3.94
CA ALA A 66 -14.89 5.55 -4.77
C ALA A 66 -16.05 5.89 -5.73
N PRO A 67 -15.79 6.72 -6.76
CA PRO A 67 -16.81 7.14 -7.72
C PRO A 67 -17.36 5.95 -8.52
N GLU A 68 -18.42 6.20 -9.28
CA GLU A 68 -18.96 5.24 -10.25
C GLU A 68 -17.86 4.58 -11.10
N GLY A 69 -18.00 3.27 -11.33
CA GLY A 69 -17.04 2.48 -12.09
C GLY A 69 -15.80 2.07 -11.30
N THR A 70 -15.67 2.46 -10.03
CA THR A 70 -14.56 2.00 -9.18
C THR A 70 -14.70 0.50 -8.89
N PRO A 71 -13.69 -0.33 -9.17
CA PRO A 71 -13.73 -1.74 -8.83
C PRO A 71 -13.60 -1.92 -7.31
N PHE A 72 -14.34 -2.87 -6.76
CA PHE A 72 -14.25 -3.24 -5.35
C PHE A 72 -14.30 -4.76 -5.14
N GLY A 73 -13.80 -5.19 -3.98
CA GLY A 73 -13.92 -6.55 -3.48
C GLY A 73 -14.39 -6.54 -2.03
N ILE A 74 -15.17 -7.56 -1.64
CA ILE A 74 -15.72 -7.69 -0.30
C ILE A 74 -15.21 -8.98 0.36
N TRP A 75 -14.59 -8.85 1.53
CA TRP A 75 -14.16 -9.95 2.38
C TRP A 75 -14.95 -9.94 3.69
N SER A 76 -15.37 -11.10 4.17
CA SER A 76 -16.08 -11.20 5.45
C SER A 76 -15.95 -12.59 6.08
N ASP A 77 -16.15 -12.64 7.39
CA ASP A 77 -16.36 -13.84 8.20
C ASP A 77 -17.81 -13.97 8.72
N GLY A 78 -18.72 -13.11 8.24
CA GLY A 78 -20.10 -12.98 8.70
C GLY A 78 -20.31 -11.92 9.78
N ASN A 79 -19.27 -11.49 10.48
CA ASN A 79 -19.33 -10.44 11.51
C ASN A 79 -18.60 -9.16 11.09
N VAL A 80 -17.38 -9.31 10.57
CA VAL A 80 -16.55 -8.23 10.04
C VAL A 80 -16.78 -8.13 8.53
N PHE A 81 -17.05 -6.93 8.04
CA PHE A 81 -17.23 -6.66 6.63
C PHE A 81 -16.16 -5.71 6.12
N MET A 82 -15.21 -6.22 5.33
CA MET A 82 -14.17 -5.42 4.70
C MET A 82 -14.46 -5.21 3.22
N VAL A 83 -14.45 -3.96 2.78
CA VAL A 83 -14.47 -3.59 1.37
C VAL A 83 -13.15 -2.95 1.00
N SER A 84 -12.55 -3.38 -0.10
CA SER A 84 -11.42 -2.70 -0.71
C SER A 84 -11.80 -2.15 -2.08
N PHE A 85 -11.58 -0.86 -2.27
CA PHE A 85 -11.71 -0.15 -3.55
C PHE A 85 -10.37 -0.03 -4.24
N TYR A 86 -10.42 0.07 -5.58
CA TYR A 86 -9.27 0.08 -6.48
C TYR A 86 -8.48 -1.23 -6.36
N GLN A 87 -8.52 -2.07 -7.39
CA GLN A 87 -7.89 -3.41 -7.37
C GLN A 87 -6.47 -3.36 -6.79
N SER A 88 -6.31 -3.87 -5.57
CA SER A 88 -5.04 -3.96 -4.86
C SER A 88 -4.49 -5.37 -4.95
N ASP A 89 -3.24 -5.59 -4.51
CA ASP A 89 -2.66 -6.95 -4.45
C ASP A 89 -3.51 -7.91 -3.62
N MET A 90 -4.32 -7.38 -2.69
CA MET A 90 -5.26 -8.15 -1.87
C MET A 90 -6.28 -8.94 -2.72
N PHE A 91 -6.65 -8.44 -3.91
CA PHE A 91 -7.64 -9.08 -4.80
C PHE A 91 -7.17 -10.45 -5.31
N ARG A 92 -5.88 -10.75 -5.22
CA ARG A 92 -5.32 -12.05 -5.60
C ARG A 92 -5.58 -13.14 -4.57
N TYR A 93 -6.05 -12.78 -3.37
CA TYR A 93 -6.19 -13.67 -2.25
C TYR A 93 -7.66 -13.87 -1.89
N ARG A 94 -8.09 -15.13 -1.91
CA ARG A 94 -9.43 -15.52 -1.46
C ARG A 94 -9.58 -15.39 0.06
N ARG A 95 -8.50 -15.54 0.81
CA ARG A 95 -8.49 -15.47 2.28
C ARG A 95 -7.45 -14.48 2.74
N ILE A 96 -7.87 -13.62 3.67
CA ILE A 96 -7.01 -12.67 4.35
C ILE A 96 -7.25 -12.75 5.86
N LYS A 97 -6.30 -12.28 6.64
CA LYS A 97 -6.37 -12.22 8.09
C LYS A 97 -5.85 -10.89 8.58
N LEU A 98 -6.50 -10.28 9.57
CA LEU A 98 -5.91 -9.16 10.28
C LEU A 98 -5.15 -9.70 11.51
N SER A 99 -3.85 -9.40 11.60
CA SER A 99 -3.04 -9.77 12.75
C SER A 99 -3.44 -8.97 13.99
N THR A 100 -3.03 -9.44 15.17
CA THR A 100 -3.21 -8.69 16.44
C THR A 100 -2.48 -7.34 16.44
N LEU A 101 -1.47 -7.18 15.58
CA LEU A 101 -0.73 -5.94 15.38
C LEU A 101 -1.40 -5.01 14.35
N GLY A 102 -2.57 -5.37 13.82
CA GLY A 102 -3.28 -4.59 12.81
C GLY A 102 -2.66 -4.67 11.42
N VAL A 103 -1.89 -5.73 11.14
CA VAL A 103 -1.28 -5.99 9.82
C VAL A 103 -2.13 -7.00 9.07
N PHE A 104 -2.50 -6.69 7.83
CA PHE A 104 -3.21 -7.63 6.98
C PHE A 104 -2.24 -8.69 6.45
N LEU A 105 -2.63 -9.95 6.55
CA LEU A 105 -1.87 -11.12 6.14
C LEU A 105 -2.68 -11.91 5.14
N ALA A 106 -2.02 -12.51 4.17
CA ALA A 106 -2.62 -13.48 3.27
C ALA A 106 -1.73 -14.71 3.17
N THR A 107 -2.29 -15.80 2.66
CA THR A 107 -1.54 -17.01 2.33
C THR A 107 -1.42 -17.10 0.82
N ASP A 108 -0.19 -17.16 0.31
CA ASP A 108 0.05 -17.32 -1.12
C ASP A 108 -0.21 -18.76 -1.60
N LYS A 109 -0.04 -18.99 -2.92
CA LYS A 109 -0.24 -20.30 -3.53
C LYS A 109 0.71 -21.38 -3.00
N ASN A 110 1.84 -20.97 -2.42
CA ASN A 110 2.87 -21.84 -1.85
C ASN A 110 2.69 -22.03 -0.34
N GLN A 111 1.52 -21.67 0.20
CA GLN A 111 1.21 -21.70 1.63
C GLN A 111 2.08 -20.79 2.49
N LYS A 112 2.78 -19.82 1.89
CA LYS A 112 3.58 -18.85 2.62
C LYS A 112 2.71 -17.68 3.08
N THR A 113 2.86 -17.30 4.34
CA THR A 113 2.24 -16.08 4.86
C THR A 113 2.94 -14.86 4.29
N VAL A 114 2.18 -13.95 3.69
CA VAL A 114 2.65 -12.68 3.14
C VAL A 114 1.93 -11.54 3.86
N ALA A 115 2.67 -10.47 4.15
CA ALA A 115 2.10 -9.24 4.70
C ALA A 115 1.59 -8.35 3.56
N LEU A 116 0.34 -7.90 3.67
CA LEU A 116 -0.26 -6.91 2.80
C LEU A 116 -0.01 -5.53 3.43
N ILE A 117 0.90 -4.77 2.83
CA ILE A 117 1.28 -3.44 3.32
C ILE A 117 0.42 -2.41 2.60
N PHE A 118 -0.37 -1.67 3.38
CA PHE A 118 -1.18 -0.58 2.87
C PHE A 118 -0.59 0.78 3.27
N PRO A 119 -0.66 1.79 2.40
CA PRO A 119 -0.27 3.15 2.76
C PRO A 119 -1.07 3.66 3.97
N TYR A 120 -0.45 4.54 4.76
CA TYR A 120 -1.12 5.14 5.91
C TYR A 120 -2.39 5.89 5.51
N GLY A 121 -3.47 5.71 6.28
CA GLY A 121 -4.72 6.42 6.08
C GLY A 121 -5.63 5.87 4.98
N THR A 122 -5.29 4.73 4.37
CA THR A 122 -6.16 4.08 3.37
C THR A 122 -7.19 3.13 3.97
N VAL A 123 -6.95 2.66 5.20
CA VAL A 123 -7.86 1.76 5.93
C VAL A 123 -8.62 2.54 6.99
N HIS A 124 -9.93 2.36 7.02
CA HIS A 124 -10.85 2.99 7.95
C HIS A 124 -11.74 1.93 8.60
N CYS A 125 -11.70 1.84 9.92
CA CYS A 125 -12.54 0.94 10.71
C CYS A 125 -13.63 1.69 11.45
N PHE A 126 -14.82 1.11 11.54
CA PHE A 126 -15.98 1.74 12.16
C PHE A 126 -16.53 0.86 13.27
N LYS A 127 -16.90 1.48 14.40
CA LYS A 127 -17.51 0.79 15.55
C LYS A 127 -19.02 0.60 15.41
N TYR A 128 -19.62 1.25 14.43
CA TYR A 128 -21.05 1.21 14.15
C TYR A 128 -21.27 0.63 12.76
N GLY A 129 -22.44 0.03 12.56
CA GLY A 129 -22.76 -0.57 11.29
C GLY A 129 -22.98 0.44 10.18
N LEU A 130 -22.67 0.03 8.95
CA LEU A 130 -22.80 0.88 7.75
C LEU A 130 -23.72 0.20 6.73
N ARG A 131 -24.70 0.96 6.26
CA ARG A 131 -25.59 0.59 5.13
C ARG A 131 -24.88 0.67 3.77
N TYR A 132 -23.79 1.42 3.69
CA TYR A 132 -23.03 1.54 2.45
C TYR A 132 -22.45 0.19 2.00
N LEU A 133 -21.91 -0.61 2.92
CA LEU A 133 -21.32 -1.91 2.55
C LEU A 133 -22.39 -2.97 2.24
N SER A 134 -23.57 -2.94 2.88
CA SER A 134 -24.68 -3.83 2.53
C SER A 134 -25.21 -3.51 1.13
N ASP A 135 -25.26 -2.24 0.75
CA ASP A 135 -25.60 -1.84 -0.62
C ASP A 135 -24.57 -2.32 -1.65
N LEU A 136 -23.28 -2.14 -1.38
CA LEU A 136 -22.22 -2.70 -2.23
C LEU A 136 -22.29 -4.22 -2.35
N GLN A 137 -22.59 -4.90 -1.24
CA GLN A 137 -22.78 -6.35 -1.23
C GLN A 137 -24.00 -6.77 -2.04
N SER A 138 -25.11 -6.04 -1.93
CA SER A 138 -26.30 -6.31 -2.74
C SER A 138 -26.01 -6.13 -4.22
N SER A 139 -25.34 -5.02 -4.58
CA SER A 139 -24.93 -4.71 -5.94
C SER A 139 -24.03 -5.82 -6.54
N CYS A 140 -23.00 -6.28 -5.84
CA CYS A 140 -22.10 -7.32 -6.38
C CYS A 140 -22.77 -8.71 -6.47
N LYS A 141 -23.78 -8.97 -5.64
CA LYS A 141 -24.56 -10.23 -5.67
C LYS A 141 -25.72 -10.18 -6.66
N GLY A 142 -26.00 -9.02 -7.24
CA GLY A 142 -27.18 -8.82 -8.09
C GLY A 142 -28.51 -8.83 -7.33
N SER A 143 -28.48 -8.62 -6.00
CA SER A 143 -29.69 -8.48 -5.20
C SER A 143 -30.14 -7.01 -5.14
N LYS A 144 -31.43 -6.81 -4.84
CA LYS A 144 -31.99 -5.48 -4.66
C LYS A 144 -31.46 -4.86 -3.36
N TYR A 145 -31.19 -3.56 -3.39
CA TYR A 145 -30.85 -2.77 -2.20
C TYR A 145 -31.98 -2.82 -1.16
N ASP A 146 -31.62 -3.14 0.09
CA ASP A 146 -32.48 -3.03 1.27
C ASP A 146 -31.99 -1.88 2.18
N PRO A 147 -32.80 -0.82 2.40
CA PRO A 147 -32.42 0.29 3.26
C PRO A 147 -32.32 -0.06 4.75
N ASN A 148 -32.82 -1.22 5.17
CA ASN A 148 -32.78 -1.69 6.56
C ASN A 148 -31.57 -2.57 6.85
N GLU A 149 -30.92 -3.11 5.81
CA GLU A 149 -29.77 -3.98 5.97
C GLU A 149 -28.52 -3.18 6.37
N ILE A 150 -27.87 -3.62 7.45
CA ILE A 150 -26.70 -2.95 8.01
C ILE A 150 -25.60 -4.00 8.21
N THR A 151 -24.40 -3.73 7.67
CA THR A 151 -23.23 -4.54 7.98
C THR A 151 -22.64 -4.14 9.33
N ALA A 152 -22.43 -5.11 10.22
CA ALA A 152 -21.70 -4.89 11.47
C ALA A 152 -20.19 -4.75 11.19
N HIS A 153 -19.49 -4.07 12.10
CA HIS A 153 -18.02 -3.98 12.12
C HIS A 153 -17.37 -3.67 10.75
N PRO A 154 -17.79 -2.60 10.05
CA PRO A 154 -17.35 -2.38 8.70
C PRO A 154 -15.92 -1.82 8.63
N VAL A 155 -15.18 -2.25 7.62
CA VAL A 155 -13.81 -1.83 7.30
C VAL A 155 -13.77 -1.38 5.85
N LEU A 156 -13.38 -0.13 5.60
CA LEU A 156 -13.21 0.42 4.26
C LEU A 156 -11.72 0.58 3.98
N HIS A 157 -11.27 0.06 2.84
CA HIS A 157 -9.92 0.22 2.33
C HIS A 157 -9.95 0.90 0.97
N TYR A 158 -9.36 2.09 0.85
CA TYR A 158 -9.21 2.79 -0.42
C TYR A 158 -7.78 2.63 -0.90
N ALA A 159 -7.51 1.68 -1.80
CA ALA A 159 -6.14 1.39 -2.23
C ALA A 159 -5.47 2.52 -3.06
N HIS A 160 -6.24 3.58 -3.37
CA HIS A 160 -5.91 4.87 -3.99
C HIS A 160 -4.90 4.89 -5.16
N ASP A 161 -5.33 5.49 -6.27
CA ASP A 161 -4.65 5.56 -7.57
C ASP A 161 -3.41 6.51 -7.62
N SER A 162 -3.12 7.27 -6.56
CA SER A 162 -1.96 8.20 -6.52
C SER A 162 -0.60 7.50 -6.64
N PHE A 163 -0.52 6.19 -6.40
CA PHE A 163 0.72 5.41 -6.56
C PHE A 163 0.98 4.93 -7.99
N LYS A 164 -0.02 4.93 -8.89
CA LYS A 164 0.24 4.71 -10.33
C LYS A 164 1.02 5.87 -10.95
N ARG A 165 0.78 7.12 -10.53
CA ARG A 165 1.55 8.28 -11.02
C ARG A 165 3.04 8.19 -10.68
N GLN A 166 3.40 7.71 -9.49
CA GLN A 166 4.81 7.54 -9.12
C GLN A 166 5.49 6.36 -9.82
N ALA A 167 4.78 5.26 -10.09
CA ALA A 167 5.33 4.11 -10.83
C ALA A 167 5.53 4.39 -12.34
N LEU A 168 4.72 5.28 -12.93
CA LEU A 168 4.91 5.75 -14.31
C LEU A 168 5.96 6.85 -14.41
N LEU A 169 6.05 7.75 -13.42
CA LEU A 169 7.12 8.76 -13.35
C LEU A 169 8.48 8.16 -12.96
N SER A 170 8.53 7.02 -12.27
CA SER A 170 9.77 6.27 -11.99
C SER A 170 10.19 5.38 -13.15
N LYS A 171 9.27 4.97 -14.04
CA LYS A 171 9.58 4.33 -15.33
C LYS A 171 9.91 5.33 -16.45
N GLY A 172 9.57 6.60 -16.29
CA GLY A 172 9.88 7.69 -17.22
C GLY A 172 11.19 8.44 -16.96
N ARG A 173 11.97 8.06 -15.92
CA ARG A 173 13.29 8.66 -15.65
C ARG A 173 14.40 7.65 -15.86
N ALA A 174 14.48 7.10 -17.08
CA ALA A 174 15.78 6.82 -17.66
C ALA A 174 16.50 8.17 -17.77
N ARG A 175 17.33 8.52 -16.78
CA ARG A 175 18.32 9.59 -16.94
C ARG A 175 19.15 9.22 -18.17
N PRO A 176 19.26 10.07 -19.21
CA PRO A 176 20.38 9.95 -20.13
C PRO A 176 21.62 10.43 -19.37
N THR A 177 22.25 9.53 -18.62
CA THR A 177 23.57 9.77 -18.01
C THR A 177 24.65 9.99 -19.07
N GLY A 178 24.36 9.78 -20.36
CA GLY A 178 25.29 10.05 -21.47
C GLY A 178 25.46 11.53 -21.83
N LEU A 179 24.47 12.40 -21.58
CA LEU A 179 24.54 13.80 -22.04
C LEU A 179 25.36 14.71 -21.11
N MET A 180 25.44 14.35 -19.82
CA MET A 180 26.27 15.08 -18.84
C MET A 180 27.75 14.65 -18.86
N ILE A 181 28.06 13.43 -19.33
CA ILE A 181 29.45 13.00 -19.51
C ILE A 181 30.06 13.64 -20.76
N GLY A 182 29.29 13.79 -21.85
CA GLY A 182 29.74 14.49 -23.05
C GLY A 182 30.08 15.97 -22.81
N LEU A 183 29.27 16.67 -22.02
CA LEU A 183 29.52 18.08 -21.67
C LEU A 183 30.73 18.26 -20.75
N LEU A 184 30.99 17.32 -19.83
CA LEU A 184 32.17 17.39 -18.96
C LEU A 184 33.48 17.10 -19.73
N VAL A 185 33.45 16.17 -20.70
CA VAL A 185 34.62 15.87 -21.55
C VAL A 185 34.92 17.03 -22.51
N ILE A 186 33.90 17.70 -23.05
CA ILE A 186 34.10 18.89 -23.89
C ILE A 186 34.69 20.05 -23.07
N LEU A 187 34.20 20.28 -21.85
CA LEU A 187 34.73 21.34 -20.96
C LEU A 187 36.18 21.05 -20.51
N LEU A 188 36.52 19.80 -20.19
CA LEU A 188 37.89 19.43 -19.80
C LEU A 188 38.90 19.45 -20.97
N LEU A 189 38.42 19.28 -22.22
CA LEU A 189 39.25 19.41 -23.41
C LEU A 189 39.42 20.87 -23.88
N SER A 190 38.47 21.76 -23.58
CA SER A 190 38.59 23.19 -23.89
C SER A 190 39.52 23.97 -22.96
N ASP A 191 39.90 23.42 -21.81
CA ASP A 191 40.87 24.03 -20.88
C ASP A 191 42.33 23.63 -21.17
N ASN A 192 42.58 22.80 -22.19
CA ASN A 192 43.92 22.36 -22.61
C ASN A 192 44.30 22.78 -24.05
N LEU A 193 43.64 23.80 -24.60
CA LEU A 193 43.96 24.38 -25.91
C LEU A 193 44.32 25.87 -25.79
#